data_AF-A0AAU7CAC5-F1
#
_entry.id   AF-A0AAU7CAC5-F1
#
_cell.length_a   1.000
_cell.length_b   1.000
_cell.length_c   1.000
_cell.angle_alpha   90.00
_cell.angle_beta   90.00
_cell.angle_gamma   90.00
#
_symmetry.space_group_name_H-M   'P 1'
#
loop_
_entity.id
_entity.type
_entity.pdbx_description
1 polymer ?
#
loop_
_entity_poly.entity_id
_entity_poly.type
_entity_poly.pdbx_seq_one_letter_code
_entity_poly.pdbx_strand_id
1 'polypeptide(L)'
;MRHRRGFTLIELLVVIAIIAVLIALLLPAVQAAREAARRAQCTNNLKQLGIAMHNYHSSTLVFPVGFLYPRNTTGLPAPALHYRWSVLAQLSPYLEQTNIYNALNMNFPLAAGPAGIYGVGAWTPFLENRTVMTTNVSFFLCPSDAAQPPTTMAGGGTSGPSNYQFCTGDGSPLSANPVMPA
;
A
#
# COMPACT_ATOMS: atom_id res chain seq x y z
N MET A 1 -3.23 65.29 22.01
CA MET A 1 -2.57 64.92 20.74
C MET A 1 -1.72 63.69 21.01
N ARG A 2 -2.01 62.56 20.37
CA ARG A 2 -1.34 61.28 20.63
C ARG A 2 -0.13 61.18 19.70
N HIS A 3 1.07 61.39 20.23
CA HIS A 3 2.33 61.28 19.48
C HIS A 3 2.43 59.87 18.87
N ARG A 4 2.26 59.77 17.55
CA ARG A 4 2.58 58.52 16.84
C ARG A 4 4.09 58.40 16.82
N ARG A 5 4.64 57.42 17.54
CA ARG A 5 6.05 57.04 17.44
C ARG A 5 6.26 56.43 16.05
N GLY A 6 7.08 57.07 15.22
CA GLY A 6 7.51 56.53 13.93
C GLY A 6 8.53 55.44 14.15
N PHE A 7 8.38 54.31 13.45
CA PHE A 7 9.36 53.24 13.45
C PHE A 7 10.59 53.69 12.65
N THR A 8 11.79 53.56 13.20
CA THR A 8 13.01 53.86 12.46
C THR A 8 13.32 52.73 11.47
N LEU A 9 13.89 53.06 10.31
CA LEU A 9 14.26 52.06 9.29
C LEU A 9 15.18 50.98 9.88
N ILE A 10 16.05 51.37 10.81
CA ILE A 10 16.99 50.49 11.51
C ILE A 10 16.26 49.48 12.41
N GLU A 11 15.26 49.92 13.18
CA GLU A 11 14.46 49.00 14.00
C GLU A 11 13.75 47.94 13.14
N LEU A 12 13.24 48.32 11.98
CA LEU A 12 12.60 47.36 11.06
C LEU A 12 13.63 46.36 10.51
N LEU A 13 14.80 46.86 10.11
CA LEU A 13 15.87 46.07 9.51
C LEU A 13 16.41 45.01 10.49
N VAL A 14 16.60 45.37 11.76
CA VAL A 14 17.06 44.43 12.79
C VAL A 14 16.04 43.33 13.02
N VAL A 15 14.75 43.66 13.07
CA VAL A 15 13.68 42.66 13.29
C VAL A 15 13.62 41.65 12.15
N ILE A 16 13.65 42.11 10.89
CA ILE A 16 13.64 41.19 9.75
C ILE A 16 14.91 40.33 9.69
N ALA A 17 16.07 40.89 10.08
CA ALA A 17 17.32 40.13 10.13
C ALA A 17 17.24 38.99 11.16
N ILE A 18 16.71 39.26 12.35
CA ILE A 18 16.52 38.22 13.39
C ILE A 18 15.56 37.14 12.90
N ILE A 19 14.41 37.52 12.31
CA ILE A 19 13.44 36.56 11.78
C ILE A 19 14.07 35.69 10.67
N ALA A 20 14.86 36.29 9.77
CA ALA A 20 15.54 35.55 8.70
C ALA A 20 16.52 34.50 9.25
N VAL A 21 17.32 34.85 10.27
CA VAL A 21 18.22 33.88 10.93
C VAL A 21 17.45 32.77 11.63
N LEU A 22 16.37 33.10 12.35
CA LEU A 22 15.55 32.09 13.02
C LEU A 22 14.93 31.10 12.01
N ILE A 23 14.36 31.59 10.91
CA ILE A 23 13.78 30.74 9.87
C ILE A 23 14.86 29.87 9.19
N ALA A 24 16.04 30.45 8.91
CA ALA A 24 17.15 29.71 8.29
C ALA A 24 17.61 28.53 9.16
N LEU A 25 17.58 28.66 10.48
CA LEU A 25 17.90 27.57 11.41
C LEU A 25 16.76 26.56 11.57
N LEU A 26 15.50 27.01 11.43
CA LEU A 26 14.31 26.15 11.58
C LEU A 26 14.04 25.28 10.34
N LEU A 27 14.33 25.77 9.13
CA LEU A 27 14.04 25.04 7.88
C LEU A 27 14.71 23.65 7.79
N PRO A 28 16.03 23.50 8.02
CA PRO A 28 16.70 22.20 8.03
C PRO A 28 16.16 21.29 9.13
N ALA A 29 15.87 21.83 10.31
CA ALA A 29 15.35 21.09 11.45
C ALA A 29 13.93 20.54 11.19
N VAL A 30 13.04 21.34 10.60
CA VAL A 30 11.66 20.91 10.26
C VAL A 30 11.66 19.80 9.23
N GLN A 31 12.59 19.82 8.27
CA GLN A 31 12.70 18.76 7.26
C GLN A 31 13.19 17.44 7.87
N ALA A 32 14.19 17.49 8.74
CA ALA A 32 14.66 16.33 9.49
C ALA A 32 13.54 15.73 10.36
N ALA A 33 12.79 16.59 11.07
CA ALA A 33 11.64 16.17 11.87
C ALA A 33 10.53 15.53 11.03
N ARG A 34 10.21 16.12 9.85
CA ARG A 34 9.22 15.55 8.93
C ARG A 34 9.63 14.17 8.42
N GLU A 35 10.89 14.00 8.03
CA GLU A 35 11.37 12.70 7.57
C GLU A 35 11.40 11.67 8.69
N ALA A 36 11.81 12.06 9.90
CA ALA A 36 11.74 11.19 11.07
C ALA A 36 10.29 10.72 11.35
N ALA A 37 9.31 11.61 11.25
CA ALA A 37 7.90 11.27 11.40
C ALA A 37 7.41 10.30 10.31
N ARG A 38 7.80 10.51 9.04
CA ARG A 38 7.48 9.60 7.93
C ARG A 38 8.08 8.20 8.13
N ARG A 39 9.34 8.12 8.56
CA ARG A 39 9.99 6.84 8.89
C ARG A 39 9.33 6.14 10.07
N ALA A 40 8.98 6.89 11.12
CA ALA A 40 8.25 6.37 12.26
C ALA A 40 6.90 5.78 11.82
N GLN A 41 6.18 6.45 10.92
CA GLN A 41 4.95 5.91 10.34
C GLN A 41 5.21 4.62 9.54
N CYS A 42 6.24 4.58 8.69
CA CYS A 42 6.55 3.37 7.93
C CYS A 42 6.88 2.17 8.82
N THR A 43 7.64 2.39 9.90
CA THR A 43 7.97 1.34 10.88
C THR A 43 6.76 0.90 11.70
N ASN A 44 5.85 1.81 12.02
CA ASN A 44 4.58 1.47 12.68
C ASN A 44 3.68 0.64 11.77
N ASN A 45 3.59 0.96 10.47
CA ASN A 45 2.86 0.14 9.50
C ASN A 45 3.43 -1.28 9.43
N LEU A 46 4.76 -1.44 9.40
CA LEU A 46 5.40 -2.77 9.46
C LEU A 46 5.06 -3.54 10.73
N LYS A 47 5.04 -2.87 11.89
CA LYS A 47 4.63 -3.51 13.16
C LYS A 47 3.18 -3.96 13.10
N GLN A 48 2.28 -3.14 12.56
CA GLN A 48 0.87 -3.50 12.38
C GLN A 48 0.70 -4.68 11.42
N LEU A 49 1.47 -4.75 10.33
CA LEU A 49 1.52 -5.93 9.45
C LEU A 49 1.98 -7.19 10.20
N GLY A 50 3.02 -7.07 11.05
CA GLY A 50 3.47 -8.16 11.91
C GLY A 50 2.39 -8.68 12.85
N ILE A 51 1.69 -7.77 13.53
CA ILE A 51 0.56 -8.11 14.41
C ILE A 51 -0.56 -8.79 13.61
N ALA A 52 -0.92 -8.24 12.44
CA ALA A 52 -1.94 -8.82 11.57
C ALA A 52 -1.57 -10.24 11.10
N MET A 53 -0.30 -10.51 10.79
CA MET A 53 0.17 -11.85 10.44
C MET A 53 0.01 -12.83 11.61
N HIS A 54 0.32 -12.41 12.85
CA HIS A 54 0.11 -13.26 14.02
C HIS A 54 -1.37 -13.48 14.33
N ASN A 55 -2.23 -12.47 14.13
CA ASN A 55 -3.67 -12.61 14.26
C ASN A 55 -4.24 -13.58 13.20
N TYR A 56 -3.79 -13.45 11.95
CA TYR A 56 -4.12 -14.37 10.86
C TYR A 56 -3.70 -15.81 11.19
N HIS A 57 -2.48 -16.00 11.71
CA HIS A 57 -2.01 -17.31 12.14
C HIS A 57 -2.84 -17.88 13.29
N SER A 58 -3.27 -17.04 14.23
CA SER A 58 -4.07 -17.48 15.38
C SER A 58 -5.46 -17.99 14.97
N SER A 59 -6.04 -17.44 13.89
CA SER A 59 -7.36 -17.85 13.39
C SER A 59 -7.30 -18.96 12.34
N THR A 60 -6.29 -18.98 11.49
CA THR A 60 -6.18 -19.92 10.34
C THR A 60 -5.15 -21.04 10.56
N LEU A 61 -4.38 -20.97 11.66
CA LEU A 61 -3.30 -21.92 12.02
C LEU A 61 -2.16 -22.01 11.00
N VAL A 62 -2.08 -21.05 10.08
CA VAL A 62 -1.02 -20.94 9.07
C VAL A 62 -0.63 -19.47 8.88
N PHE A 63 0.61 -19.20 8.47
CA PHE A 63 0.98 -17.85 8.04
C PHE A 63 0.41 -17.57 6.64
N PRO A 64 0.18 -16.29 6.28
CA PRO A 64 -0.31 -15.94 4.96
C PRO A 64 0.69 -16.34 3.88
N VAL A 65 0.17 -16.78 2.74
CA VAL A 65 0.98 -17.21 1.59
C VAL A 65 1.20 -16.09 0.60
N GLY A 66 2.28 -16.18 -0.19
CA GLY A 66 2.57 -15.21 -1.25
C GLY A 66 1.38 -14.91 -2.16
N PHE A 67 0.67 -15.97 -2.57
CA PHE A 67 -0.54 -15.88 -3.38
C PHE A 67 -1.54 -16.94 -2.94
N LEU A 68 -2.78 -16.54 -2.64
CA LEU A 68 -3.89 -17.50 -2.56
C LEU A 68 -4.39 -17.80 -3.97
N TYR A 69 -4.84 -19.04 -4.19
CA TYR A 69 -5.54 -19.48 -5.39
C TYR A 69 -6.46 -20.66 -5.03
N PRO A 70 -7.48 -20.97 -5.85
CA PRO A 70 -8.41 -22.05 -5.57
C PRO A 70 -7.76 -23.41 -5.85
N ARG A 71 -7.90 -24.36 -4.92
CA ARG A 71 -7.36 -25.73 -5.06
C ARG A 71 -8.08 -26.53 -6.14
N ASN A 72 -9.37 -26.27 -6.33
CA ASN A 72 -10.14 -26.89 -7.38
C ASN A 72 -10.40 -25.88 -8.51
N THR A 73 -9.88 -26.18 -9.69
CA THR A 73 -10.12 -25.40 -10.90
C THR A 73 -11.29 -25.92 -11.73
N THR A 74 -11.87 -27.08 -11.38
CA THR A 74 -13.00 -27.65 -12.13
C THR A 74 -14.22 -26.76 -11.99
N GLY A 75 -14.75 -26.28 -13.12
CA GLY A 75 -15.91 -25.39 -13.15
C GLY A 75 -15.58 -23.91 -12.92
N LEU A 76 -14.31 -23.56 -12.66
CA LEU A 76 -13.93 -22.16 -12.57
C LEU A 76 -13.81 -21.55 -13.98
N PRO A 77 -14.20 -20.28 -14.13
CA PRO A 77 -14.10 -19.58 -15.40
C PRO A 77 -12.67 -19.18 -15.73
N ALA A 78 -11.62 -19.68 -15.05
CA ALA A 78 -10.21 -19.45 -15.40
C ALA A 78 -9.26 -20.45 -14.69
N PRO A 79 -8.04 -20.67 -15.21
CA PRO A 79 -6.98 -21.39 -14.51
C PRO A 79 -6.58 -20.76 -13.16
N ALA A 80 -6.11 -21.58 -12.21
CA ALA A 80 -5.71 -21.16 -10.86
C ALA A 80 -4.71 -20.00 -10.83
N LEU A 81 -3.78 -19.94 -11.80
CA LEU A 81 -2.76 -18.90 -11.91
C LEU A 81 -3.32 -17.48 -12.06
N HIS A 82 -4.61 -17.33 -12.37
CA HIS A 82 -5.27 -16.03 -12.49
C HIS A 82 -5.87 -15.52 -11.18
N TYR A 83 -5.93 -16.35 -10.13
CA TYR A 83 -6.54 -16.01 -8.84
C TYR A 83 -5.54 -15.54 -7.78
N ARG A 84 -4.34 -15.08 -8.18
CA ARG A 84 -3.18 -14.83 -7.29
C ARG A 84 -3.35 -13.65 -6.31
N TRP A 85 -4.21 -13.81 -5.30
CA TRP A 85 -4.46 -12.79 -4.27
C TRP A 85 -3.28 -12.63 -3.32
N SER A 86 -2.79 -11.39 -3.15
CA SER A 86 -1.59 -11.10 -2.36
C SER A 86 -1.80 -11.31 -0.84
N VAL A 87 -0.70 -11.32 -0.09
CA VAL A 87 -0.72 -11.31 1.39
C VAL A 87 -1.50 -10.12 1.94
N LEU A 88 -1.44 -8.95 1.31
CA LEU A 88 -2.19 -7.77 1.75
C LEU A 88 -3.71 -7.97 1.64
N ALA A 89 -4.18 -8.68 0.61
CA ALA A 89 -5.57 -9.06 0.49
C ALA A 89 -5.99 -10.02 1.62
N GLN A 90 -5.14 -11.01 1.94
CA GLN A 90 -5.36 -11.96 3.05
C GLN A 90 -5.41 -11.28 4.42
N LEU A 91 -4.54 -10.30 4.65
CA LEU A 91 -4.43 -9.60 5.92
C LEU A 91 -5.43 -8.46 6.08
N SER A 92 -6.13 -8.05 5.01
CA SER A 92 -7.04 -6.90 5.06
C SER A 92 -8.10 -6.95 6.18
N PRO A 93 -8.71 -8.12 6.55
CA PRO A 93 -9.61 -8.19 7.71
C PRO A 93 -8.92 -7.88 9.04
N TYR A 94 -7.64 -8.25 9.16
CA TYR A 94 -6.82 -8.09 10.36
C TYR A 94 -6.13 -6.72 10.45
N LEU A 95 -6.29 -5.88 9.42
CA LEU A 95 -5.71 -4.54 9.29
C LEU A 95 -6.77 -3.44 9.32
N GLU A 96 -7.96 -3.75 9.84
CA GLU A 96 -9.13 -2.84 9.84
C GLU A 96 -9.56 -2.41 8.43
N GLN A 97 -9.13 -3.13 7.39
CA GLN A 97 -9.51 -2.90 5.98
C GLN A 97 -10.64 -3.84 5.55
N THR A 98 -11.62 -4.07 6.42
CA THR A 98 -12.75 -4.99 6.15
C THR A 98 -13.58 -4.54 4.95
N ASN A 99 -13.72 -3.23 4.72
CA ASN A 99 -14.42 -2.69 3.55
C ASN A 99 -13.75 -3.10 2.23
N ILE A 100 -12.41 -3.13 2.22
CA ILE A 100 -11.64 -3.57 1.05
C ILE A 100 -11.81 -5.06 0.85
N TYR A 101 -11.67 -5.85 1.93
CA TYR A 101 -11.87 -7.30 1.88
C TYR A 101 -13.24 -7.67 1.30
N ASN A 102 -14.30 -7.02 1.76
CA ASN A 102 -15.67 -7.27 1.29
C ASN A 102 -15.90 -6.86 -0.16
N ALA A 103 -15.09 -5.95 -0.68
CA ALA A 103 -15.13 -5.55 -2.09
C ALA A 103 -14.35 -6.51 -3.00
N LEU A 104 -13.48 -7.37 -2.45
CA LEU A 104 -12.73 -8.36 -3.22
C LEU A 104 -13.65 -9.50 -3.65
N ASN A 105 -13.81 -9.70 -4.95
CA ASN A 105 -14.52 -10.86 -5.47
C ASN A 105 -13.54 -12.01 -5.70
N MET A 106 -13.29 -12.79 -4.64
CA MET A 106 -12.37 -13.95 -4.67
C MET A 106 -12.86 -15.10 -5.53
N ASN A 107 -14.15 -15.11 -5.92
CA ASN A 107 -14.73 -16.08 -6.85
C ASN A 107 -14.36 -15.79 -8.31
N PHE A 108 -13.81 -14.61 -8.59
CA PHE A 108 -13.33 -14.21 -9.91
C PHE A 108 -11.81 -14.05 -9.91
N PRO A 109 -11.15 -14.27 -11.06
CA PRO A 109 -9.71 -14.10 -11.13
C PRO A 109 -9.31 -12.63 -10.94
N LEU A 110 -8.11 -12.41 -10.42
CA LEU A 110 -7.56 -11.09 -10.15
C LEU A 110 -7.15 -10.40 -11.46
N ALA A 111 -6.26 -11.06 -12.22
CA ALA A 111 -5.71 -10.55 -13.47
C ALA A 111 -5.37 -11.72 -14.40
N ALA A 112 -5.37 -11.47 -15.70
CA ALA A 112 -4.92 -12.47 -16.66
C ALA A 112 -3.42 -12.75 -16.46
N GLY A 113 -3.03 -14.01 -16.62
CA GLY A 113 -1.64 -14.42 -16.52
C GLY A 113 -0.81 -14.00 -17.75
N PRO A 114 0.39 -14.56 -17.92
CA PRO A 114 1.29 -14.21 -19.02
C PRO A 114 0.68 -14.40 -20.42
N ALA A 115 -0.25 -15.34 -20.57
CA ALA A 115 -0.83 -15.70 -21.87
C ALA A 115 -2.05 -14.85 -22.27
N GLY A 116 -2.60 -14.01 -21.37
CA GLY A 116 -3.94 -13.45 -21.56
C GLY A 116 -5.03 -14.53 -21.55
N ILE A 117 -6.28 -14.18 -21.23
CA ILE A 117 -7.40 -15.12 -21.30
C ILE A 117 -8.73 -14.37 -21.38
N TYR A 118 -9.78 -14.97 -21.94
CA TYR A 118 -11.13 -14.38 -22.01
C TYR A 118 -11.19 -12.97 -22.64
N GLY A 119 -10.32 -12.69 -23.62
CA GLY A 119 -10.24 -11.37 -24.25
C GLY A 119 -9.53 -10.30 -23.39
N VAL A 120 -8.97 -10.69 -22.25
CA VAL A 120 -8.21 -9.84 -21.33
C VAL A 120 -6.72 -10.02 -21.61
N GLY A 121 -6.00 -8.92 -21.85
CA GLY A 121 -4.58 -8.91 -22.18
C GLY A 121 -3.70 -9.40 -21.03
N ALA A 122 -2.47 -9.83 -21.32
CA ALA A 122 -1.56 -10.33 -20.28
C ALA A 122 -1.40 -9.33 -19.13
N TRP A 123 -1.47 -9.83 -17.88
CA TRP A 123 -1.36 -9.05 -16.64
C TRP A 123 -2.39 -7.93 -16.46
N THR A 124 -3.48 -7.94 -17.22
CA THR A 124 -4.55 -6.95 -17.04
C THR A 124 -5.60 -7.44 -16.03
N PRO A 125 -6.02 -6.58 -15.07
CA PRO A 125 -7.10 -6.89 -14.13
C PRO A 125 -8.41 -7.23 -14.83
N PHE A 126 -9.15 -8.19 -14.28
CA PHE A 126 -10.54 -8.44 -14.68
C PHE A 126 -11.45 -7.29 -14.22
N LEU A 127 -12.53 -7.04 -14.96
CA LEU A 127 -13.39 -5.89 -14.76
C LEU A 127 -14.04 -5.89 -13.36
N GLU A 128 -14.37 -7.08 -12.86
CA GLU A 128 -15.01 -7.34 -11.58
C GLU A 128 -14.15 -6.88 -10.39
N ASN A 129 -12.83 -7.02 -10.49
CA ASN A 129 -11.89 -6.70 -9.41
C ASN A 129 -11.08 -5.42 -9.67
N ARG A 130 -11.22 -4.80 -10.85
CA ARG A 130 -10.42 -3.64 -11.28
C ARG A 130 -10.47 -2.48 -10.29
N THR A 131 -11.65 -2.15 -9.76
CA THR A 131 -11.83 -1.03 -8.84
C THR A 131 -11.02 -1.22 -7.56
N VAL A 132 -11.10 -2.40 -6.96
CA VAL A 132 -10.37 -2.68 -5.71
C VAL A 132 -8.88 -2.78 -5.98
N MET A 133 -8.48 -3.36 -7.11
CA MET A 133 -7.08 -3.39 -7.52
C MET A 133 -6.48 -2.00 -7.70
N THR A 134 -7.25 -0.99 -8.10
CA THR A 134 -6.76 0.40 -8.23
C THR A 134 -6.86 1.23 -6.95
N THR A 135 -7.49 0.69 -5.90
CA THR A 135 -7.75 1.46 -4.67
C THR A 135 -6.43 1.74 -3.95
N ASN A 136 -6.24 2.99 -3.55
CA ASN A 136 -5.09 3.39 -2.75
C ASN A 136 -5.42 3.25 -1.26
N VAL A 137 -4.65 2.40 -0.58
CA VAL A 137 -4.74 2.20 0.87
C VAL A 137 -3.52 2.84 1.50
N SER A 138 -3.71 3.96 2.20
CA SER A 138 -2.62 4.71 2.83
C SER A 138 -1.76 3.85 3.76
N PHE A 139 -2.37 2.86 4.41
CA PHE A 139 -1.68 1.91 5.28
C PHE A 139 -0.68 1.01 4.53
N PHE A 140 -0.93 0.67 3.26
CA PHE A 140 -0.02 -0.14 2.45
C PHE A 140 1.15 0.68 1.89
N LEU A 141 1.16 2.00 2.15
CA LEU A 141 2.19 2.90 1.68
C LEU A 141 3.12 3.34 2.80
N CYS A 142 4.40 3.42 2.46
CA CYS A 142 5.39 4.05 3.30
C CYS A 142 5.54 5.51 2.84
N PRO A 143 5.20 6.52 3.68
CA PRO A 143 5.36 7.92 3.29
C PRO A 143 6.80 8.35 2.96
N SER A 144 7.80 7.61 3.46
CA SER A 144 9.21 7.83 3.11
C SER A 144 9.60 7.23 1.75
N ASP A 145 8.79 6.35 1.18
CA ASP A 145 9.00 5.83 -0.16
C ASP A 145 8.37 6.79 -1.18
N ALA A 146 9.18 7.31 -2.10
CA ALA A 146 8.79 8.36 -3.04
C ALA A 146 7.94 7.85 -4.22
N ALA A 147 7.70 6.54 -4.32
CA ALA A 147 6.92 5.94 -5.40
C ALA A 147 5.45 6.39 -5.32
N GLN A 148 4.99 7.12 -6.33
CA GLN A 148 3.60 7.59 -6.43
C GLN A 148 2.67 6.46 -6.94
N PRO A 149 1.47 6.27 -6.35
CA PRO A 149 0.36 5.61 -7.00
C PRO A 149 0.00 6.28 -8.33
N PRO A 150 -0.28 5.56 -9.43
CA PRO A 150 -0.31 4.09 -9.59
C PRO A 150 0.93 3.53 -10.30
N THR A 151 1.30 2.28 -9.99
CA THR A 151 2.22 1.52 -10.85
C THR A 151 1.45 0.95 -12.03
N THR A 152 1.85 1.33 -13.25
CA THR A 152 1.42 0.62 -14.44
C THR A 152 2.04 -0.77 -14.42
N MET A 153 1.20 -1.79 -14.30
CA MET A 153 1.60 -3.18 -14.43
C MET A 153 2.11 -3.42 -15.85
N ALA A 154 3.11 -4.29 -16.00
CA ALA A 154 3.59 -4.73 -17.31
C ALA A 154 2.43 -5.36 -18.08
N GLY A 155 1.88 -4.69 -19.10
CA GLY A 155 0.63 -5.09 -19.76
C GLY A 155 -0.46 -4.02 -19.79
N GLY A 156 -0.23 -2.86 -19.17
CA GLY A 156 -1.09 -1.67 -19.28
C GLY A 156 -2.19 -1.57 -18.22
N GLY A 157 -2.29 -2.54 -17.30
CA GLY A 157 -3.17 -2.44 -16.14
C GLY A 157 -2.62 -1.46 -15.09
N THR A 158 -3.50 -0.81 -14.34
CA THR A 158 -3.11 0.01 -13.18
C THR A 158 -3.35 -0.80 -11.90
N SER A 159 -2.34 -0.91 -11.04
CA SER A 159 -2.50 -1.45 -9.68
C SER A 159 -2.28 -0.37 -8.63
N GLY A 160 -3.03 -0.47 -7.54
CA GLY A 160 -2.81 0.27 -6.31
C GLY A 160 -1.42 -0.08 -5.78
N PRO A 161 -0.59 0.93 -5.48
CA PRO A 161 0.76 0.66 -5.02
C PRO A 161 0.75 0.04 -3.63
N SER A 162 1.84 -0.67 -3.34
CA SER A 162 2.22 -1.04 -1.98
C SER A 162 3.73 -0.98 -1.89
N ASN A 163 4.23 -0.51 -0.75
CA ASN A 163 5.68 -0.43 -0.49
C ASN A 163 6.16 -1.58 0.42
N TYR A 164 5.21 -2.41 0.89
CA TYR A 164 5.47 -3.54 1.76
C TYR A 164 5.37 -4.85 0.99
N GLN A 165 6.49 -5.56 0.90
CA GLN A 165 6.59 -6.84 0.20
C GLN A 165 6.67 -8.00 1.19
N PHE A 166 6.21 -9.16 0.75
CA PHE A 166 6.19 -10.40 1.51
C PHE A 166 6.92 -11.48 0.73
N CYS A 167 7.44 -12.48 1.46
CA CYS A 167 8.03 -13.65 0.83
C CYS A 167 6.94 -14.41 0.05
N THR A 168 7.12 -14.55 -1.27
CA THR A 168 6.15 -15.26 -2.12
C THR A 168 6.44 -16.76 -2.26
N GLY A 169 7.48 -17.26 -1.58
CA GLY A 169 7.96 -18.63 -1.75
C GLY A 169 8.52 -18.88 -3.16
N ASP A 170 8.46 -20.14 -3.59
CA ASP A 170 8.92 -20.59 -4.91
C ASP A 170 8.02 -20.13 -6.07
N GLY A 171 6.89 -19.49 -5.77
CA GLY A 171 5.92 -19.02 -6.76
C GLY A 171 5.22 -20.15 -7.52
N SER A 172 5.40 -21.41 -7.10
CA SER A 172 4.79 -22.56 -7.76
C SER A 172 3.34 -22.70 -7.35
N PRO A 173 2.38 -22.78 -8.29
CA PRO A 173 0.99 -23.14 -7.99
C PRO A 173 0.84 -24.61 -7.55
N LEU A 174 1.94 -25.37 -7.48
CA LEU A 174 1.97 -26.78 -7.08
C LEU A 174 2.70 -26.98 -5.74
N SER A 175 3.37 -25.95 -5.20
CA SER A 175 3.85 -26.01 -3.81
C SER A 175 2.64 -25.93 -2.89
N ALA A 176 2.69 -26.64 -1.76
CA ALA A 176 1.59 -26.90 -0.84
C ALA A 176 1.08 -25.65 -0.09
N ASN A 177 0.72 -24.61 -0.83
CA ASN A 177 0.19 -23.37 -0.32
C ASN A 177 -1.24 -23.61 0.20
N PRO A 178 -1.58 -23.13 1.42
CA PRO A 178 -2.95 -23.14 1.91
C PRO A 178 -3.94 -22.53 0.92
N VAL A 179 -5.12 -23.14 0.87
CA VAL A 179 -6.20 -22.85 -0.07
C VAL A 179 -6.97 -21.62 0.39
N MET A 180 -7.63 -20.91 -0.54
CA MET A 180 -8.64 -19.92 -0.17
C MET A 180 -9.65 -20.52 0.82
N PRO A 181 -9.95 -19.86 1.95
CA PRO A 181 -11.05 -20.26 2.81
C PRO A 181 -12.37 -20.17 2.02
N ALA A 182 -13.26 -21.14 2.26
CA ALA A 182 -14.56 -21.23 1.62
C ALA A 182 -15.50 -20.09 2.06
#